data_AF-A0A293MQ47-F1
#
_entry.id   AF-A0A293MQ47-F1
#
_cell.length_a   1.000
_cell.length_b   1.000
_cell.length_c   1.000
_cell.angle_alpha   90.00
_cell.angle_beta   90.00
_cell.angle_gamma   90.00
#
_symmetry.space_group_name_H-M   'P 1'
#
loop_
_entity.id
_entity.type
_entity.pdbx_description
1 polymer ?
#
loop_
_entity_poly.entity_id
_entity_poly.type
_entity_poly.pdbx_seq_one_letter_code
_entity_poly.pdbx_strand_id
1 'polypeptide(L)'
;MSRKLIKEEGLLCGGSSGSAMAAAVLAAKSLKKGQTCVVILPDGVRNYMTKFLSDQWMVERGYLDTSAEMSSKHWWWNNAVRSLRLRRPMTILPTVTCQEAVELMGSENVDQLPVVEPSGTLMGMVTLQTLMSKLLEQAVDSSSPVSMGISEQFRKVTLDTTLELIVHLQFLWAFLSSSER
;
A
#
# COMPACT_ATOMS: atom_id res chain seq x y z
N MET A 1 -23.07 9.56 -0.58
CA MET A 1 -23.99 10.00 0.50
C MET A 1 -23.64 9.37 1.86
N SER A 2 -23.49 8.05 2.01
CA SER A 2 -23.15 7.43 3.33
C SER A 2 -21.91 8.04 3.99
N ARG A 3 -20.83 8.24 3.23
CA ARG A 3 -19.61 8.89 3.75
C ARG A 3 -19.85 10.33 4.22
N LYS A 4 -20.81 11.04 3.62
CA LYS A 4 -21.21 12.39 4.01
C LYS A 4 -21.95 12.37 5.36
N LEU A 5 -22.88 11.43 5.55
CA LEU A 5 -23.55 11.21 6.84
C LEU A 5 -22.57 10.90 7.97
N ILE A 6 -21.54 10.09 7.69
CA ILE A 6 -20.48 9.80 8.66
C ILE A 6 -19.69 11.07 9.00
N LYS A 7 -19.27 11.84 7.98
CA LYS A 7 -18.41 13.02 8.14
C LYS A 7 -19.11 14.21 8.78
N GLU A 8 -20.36 14.47 8.39
CA GLU A 8 -21.08 15.69 8.77
C GLU A 8 -22.00 15.47 9.98
N GLU A 9 -22.60 14.29 10.10
CA GLU A 9 -23.61 13.99 11.14
C GLU A 9 -23.11 12.97 12.19
N GLY A 10 -21.92 12.38 12.01
CA GLY A 10 -21.39 11.36 12.91
C GLY A 10 -22.17 10.02 12.88
N LEU A 11 -23.04 9.82 11.89
CA LEU A 11 -23.88 8.63 11.79
C LEU A 11 -23.15 7.50 11.05
N LEU A 12 -22.62 6.53 11.82
CA LEU A 12 -21.83 5.39 11.34
C LEU A 12 -22.67 4.33 10.59
N CYS A 13 -23.23 4.70 9.45
CA CYS A 13 -24.21 3.92 8.69
C CYS A 13 -23.63 3.27 7.41
N GLY A 14 -24.31 2.24 6.90
CA GLY A 14 -23.93 1.50 5.69
C GLY A 14 -24.26 2.17 4.35
N GLY A 15 -24.08 1.44 3.25
CA GLY A 15 -24.32 1.92 1.89
C GLY A 15 -25.80 2.18 1.56
N SER A 16 -26.68 1.29 2.03
CA SER A 16 -28.14 1.40 1.85
C SER A 16 -28.70 2.66 2.51
N SER A 17 -28.21 3.00 3.70
CA SER A 17 -28.50 4.23 4.44
C SER A 17 -28.18 5.49 3.63
N GLY A 18 -27.07 5.51 2.90
CA GLY A 18 -26.74 6.61 2.00
C GLY A 18 -27.66 6.68 0.78
N SER A 19 -28.11 5.55 0.26
CA SER A 19 -29.06 5.50 -0.85
C SER A 19 -30.42 6.04 -0.43
N ALA A 20 -30.91 5.60 0.73
CA ALA A 20 -32.15 6.10 1.33
C ALA A 20 -32.08 7.61 1.58
N MET A 21 -30.98 8.10 2.15
CA MET A 21 -30.80 9.54 2.39
C MET A 21 -30.67 10.33 1.08
N ALA A 22 -29.99 9.82 0.06
CA ALA A 22 -29.89 10.48 -1.24
C ALA A 22 -31.27 10.65 -1.89
N ALA A 23 -32.10 9.60 -1.85
CA ALA A 23 -33.49 9.67 -2.31
C ALA A 23 -34.33 10.62 -1.46
N ALA A 24 -34.17 10.57 -0.13
CA ALA A 24 -34.90 11.44 0.79
C ALA A 24 -34.60 12.93 0.56
N VAL A 25 -33.34 13.31 0.32
CA VAL A 25 -32.96 14.70 0.00
C VAL A 25 -33.62 15.18 -1.29
N LEU A 26 -33.78 14.31 -2.29
CA LEU A 26 -34.48 14.64 -3.53
C LEU A 26 -35.99 14.77 -3.31
N ALA A 27 -36.60 13.82 -2.61
CA ALA A 27 -38.03 13.81 -2.31
C ALA A 27 -38.44 14.95 -1.36
N ALA A 28 -37.60 15.30 -0.39
CA ALA A 28 -37.86 16.35 0.58
C ALA A 28 -37.95 17.76 -0.05
N LYS A 29 -37.49 17.95 -1.29
CA LYS A 29 -37.65 19.22 -2.02
C LYS A 29 -39.11 19.63 -2.21
N SER A 30 -40.05 18.68 -2.19
CA SER A 30 -41.49 18.96 -2.29
C SER A 30 -42.17 19.25 -0.95
N LEU A 31 -41.45 19.12 0.17
CA LEU A 31 -42.00 19.37 1.50
C LEU A 31 -42.03 20.87 1.83
N LYS A 32 -43.04 21.26 2.60
CA LYS A 32 -43.22 22.61 3.14
C LYS A 32 -42.60 22.71 4.54
N LYS A 33 -42.30 23.95 4.94
CA LYS A 33 -41.82 24.26 6.30
C LYS A 33 -42.80 23.69 7.34
N GLY A 34 -42.26 22.95 8.31
CA GLY A 34 -43.03 22.30 9.38
C GLY A 34 -43.44 20.85 9.10
N GLN A 35 -43.18 20.32 7.91
CA GLN A 35 -43.37 18.88 7.63
C GLN A 35 -42.11 18.08 7.99
N THR A 36 -42.31 16.84 8.46
CA THR A 36 -41.22 15.95 8.89
C THR A 36 -41.02 14.82 7.89
N CYS A 37 -39.77 14.60 7.47
CA CYS A 37 -39.36 13.44 6.69
C CYS A 37 -38.58 12.49 7.60
N VAL A 38 -38.93 11.19 7.58
CA VAL A 38 -38.22 10.16 8.34
C VAL A 38 -37.49 9.25 7.35
N VAL A 39 -36.21 8.99 7.62
CA VAL A 39 -35.35 8.15 6.78
C VAL A 39 -34.82 7.00 7.63
N ILE A 40 -34.98 5.77 7.17
CA ILE A 40 -34.49 4.58 7.86
C ILE A 40 -33.05 4.31 7.43
N LEU A 41 -32.15 4.13 8.40
CA LEU A 41 -30.76 3.74 8.21
C LEU A 41 -30.61 2.28 8.68
N PRO A 42 -30.66 1.28 7.77
CA PRO A 42 -30.88 -0.12 8.16
C PRO A 42 -29.73 -0.75 8.94
N ASP A 43 -28.49 -0.39 8.62
CA ASP A 43 -27.30 -0.99 9.21
C ASP A 43 -26.14 0.01 9.39
N GLY A 44 -25.17 -0.43 10.20
CA GLY A 44 -23.97 0.32 10.54
C GLY A 44 -22.77 0.04 9.63
N VAL A 45 -21.70 0.80 9.82
CA VAL A 45 -20.48 0.75 8.98
C VAL A 45 -19.66 -0.55 9.12
N ARG A 46 -19.87 -1.34 10.19
CA ARG A 46 -19.06 -2.53 10.54
C ARG A 46 -18.84 -3.50 9.37
N ASN A 47 -19.87 -3.73 8.55
CA ASN A 47 -19.81 -4.67 7.43
C ASN A 47 -19.05 -4.13 6.19
N TYR A 48 -18.60 -2.87 6.23
CA TYR A 48 -18.12 -2.11 5.07
C TYR A 48 -16.77 -1.41 5.30
N MET A 49 -16.06 -1.75 6.38
CA MET A 49 -14.75 -1.17 6.71
C MET A 49 -13.74 -1.30 5.55
N THR A 50 -13.78 -2.41 4.82
CA THR A 50 -12.91 -2.69 3.66
C THR A 50 -13.54 -2.32 2.30
N LYS A 51 -14.73 -1.71 2.30
CA LYS A 51 -15.49 -1.36 1.08
C LYS A 51 -15.59 0.16 0.94
N PHE A 52 -16.79 0.73 0.86
CA PHE A 52 -17.00 2.15 0.60
C PHE A 52 -16.35 3.10 1.62
N LEU A 53 -15.99 2.60 2.81
CA LEU A 53 -15.25 3.40 3.79
C LEU A 53 -13.79 3.62 3.37
N SER A 54 -13.20 2.68 2.62
CA SER A 54 -11.87 2.80 2.02
C SER A 54 -11.91 3.72 0.80
N ASP A 55 -11.06 4.75 0.81
CA ASP A 55 -10.85 5.63 -0.34
C ASP A 55 -10.38 4.86 -1.57
N GLN A 56 -9.46 3.92 -1.39
CA GLN A 56 -8.93 3.10 -2.47
C GLN A 56 -10.06 2.30 -3.16
N TRP A 57 -10.90 1.62 -2.38
CA TRP A 57 -12.02 0.86 -2.93
C TRP A 57 -12.98 1.75 -3.73
N MET A 58 -13.19 2.98 -3.26
CA MET A 58 -14.03 3.96 -3.96
C MET A 58 -13.39 4.43 -5.27
N VAL A 59 -12.07 4.61 -5.32
CA VAL A 59 -11.32 4.96 -6.54
C VAL A 59 -11.35 3.82 -7.54
N GLU A 60 -11.03 2.60 -7.12
CA GLU A 60 -11.04 1.40 -7.98
C GLU A 60 -12.40 1.14 -8.64
N ARG A 61 -13.49 1.52 -7.94
CA ARG A 61 -14.86 1.40 -8.44
C ARG A 61 -15.35 2.65 -9.20
N GLY A 62 -14.54 3.69 -9.31
CA GLY A 62 -14.88 4.94 -9.99
C GLY A 62 -15.94 5.78 -9.26
N TYR A 63 -16.15 5.55 -7.96
CA TYR A 63 -17.08 6.33 -7.13
C TYR A 63 -16.44 7.55 -6.49
N LEU A 64 -15.11 7.57 -6.39
CA LEU A 64 -14.33 8.72 -5.96
C LEU A 64 -13.35 9.07 -7.07
N ASP A 65 -13.51 10.25 -7.63
CA ASP A 65 -12.54 10.80 -8.56
C ASP A 65 -11.45 11.50 -7.75
N THR A 66 -10.38 10.76 -7.47
CA THR A 66 -9.20 11.34 -6.83
C THR A 66 -8.33 12.09 -7.83
N SER A 67 -8.63 12.13 -9.13
CA SER A 67 -7.83 12.93 -10.06
C SER A 67 -7.82 14.40 -9.63
N ALA A 68 -8.95 14.97 -9.21
CA ALA A 68 -9.00 16.34 -8.72
C ALA A 68 -8.21 16.58 -7.40
N GLU A 69 -8.16 15.61 -6.49
CA GLU A 69 -7.50 15.74 -5.17
C GLU A 69 -6.03 15.25 -5.16
N MET A 70 -5.65 14.34 -6.06
CA MET A 70 -4.29 13.82 -6.24
C MET A 70 -3.49 14.65 -7.25
N SER A 71 -4.14 15.22 -8.28
CA SER A 71 -3.47 16.14 -9.22
C SER A 71 -3.06 17.48 -8.58
N SER A 72 -3.42 17.73 -7.32
CA SER A 72 -3.16 19.00 -6.63
C SER A 72 -2.13 18.96 -5.49
N LYS A 73 -1.44 17.86 -5.17
CA LYS A 73 -0.68 17.81 -3.89
C LYS A 73 0.84 17.79 -3.89
N HIS A 74 1.55 17.36 -4.93
CA HIS A 74 3.01 17.44 -4.88
C HIS A 74 3.65 17.78 -6.23
N TRP A 75 4.51 18.80 -6.23
CA TRP A 75 5.25 19.28 -7.41
C TRP A 75 6.10 18.19 -8.10
N TRP A 76 6.38 17.10 -7.40
CA TRP A 76 7.25 16.01 -7.85
C TRP A 76 6.51 14.77 -8.35
N TRP A 77 5.18 14.74 -8.35
CA TRP A 77 4.39 13.53 -8.66
C TRP A 77 4.68 12.96 -10.06
N ASN A 78 4.78 13.87 -11.04
CA ASN A 78 5.07 13.55 -12.44
C ASN A 78 6.58 13.44 -12.73
N ASN A 79 7.45 13.65 -11.73
CA ASN A 79 8.87 13.43 -11.93
C ASN A 79 9.13 11.94 -12.13
N ALA A 80 10.11 11.63 -12.98
CA ALA A 80 10.55 10.25 -13.20
C ALA A 80 11.52 9.80 -12.09
N VAL A 81 11.58 8.50 -11.81
CA VAL A 81 12.48 7.91 -10.79
C VAL A 81 13.92 8.39 -10.94
N ARG A 82 14.40 8.58 -12.18
CA ARG A 82 15.74 9.13 -12.47
C ARG A 82 16.03 10.46 -11.77
N SER A 83 15.02 11.27 -11.46
CA SER A 83 15.19 12.56 -10.76
C SER A 83 15.69 12.38 -9.32
N LEU A 84 15.50 11.20 -8.72
CA LEU A 84 15.96 10.88 -7.37
C LEU A 84 17.48 10.69 -7.27
N ARG A 85 18.20 10.65 -8.41
CA ARG A 85 19.66 10.47 -8.47
C ARG A 85 20.13 9.31 -7.60
N LEU A 86 19.44 8.17 -7.71
CA LEU A 86 19.71 6.98 -6.91
C LEU A 86 21.15 6.51 -7.10
N ARG A 87 21.80 6.15 -5.99
CA ARG A 87 23.12 5.51 -6.02
C ARG A 87 22.97 4.08 -6.53
N ARG A 88 24.01 3.57 -7.19
CA ARG A 88 24.06 2.15 -7.54
C ARG A 88 24.11 1.34 -6.23
N PRO A 89 23.17 0.41 -6.00
CA PRO A 89 23.19 -0.40 -4.80
C PRO A 89 24.40 -1.33 -4.81
N MET A 90 24.96 -1.61 -3.63
CA MET A 90 25.88 -2.73 -3.46
C MET A 90 25.09 -4.03 -3.69
N THR A 91 25.70 -5.00 -4.35
CA THR A 91 25.11 -6.32 -4.63
C THR A 91 26.01 -7.42 -4.10
N ILE A 92 25.43 -8.53 -3.67
CA ILE A 92 26.18 -9.69 -3.17
C ILE A 92 25.97 -10.92 -4.07
N LEU A 93 26.94 -11.83 -4.05
CA LEU A 93 26.83 -13.12 -4.73
C LEU A 93 25.95 -14.08 -3.92
N PRO A 94 25.28 -15.05 -4.57
CA PRO A 94 24.43 -16.03 -3.87
C PRO A 94 25.20 -16.92 -2.89
N THR A 95 26.53 -17.03 -3.06
CA THR A 95 27.43 -17.84 -2.23
C THR A 95 27.91 -17.14 -0.96
N VAL A 96 27.66 -15.83 -0.82
CA VAL A 96 28.02 -15.06 0.40
C VAL A 96 27.27 -15.66 1.59
N THR A 97 27.92 -15.73 2.75
CA THR A 97 27.30 -16.29 3.95
C THR A 97 26.28 -15.33 4.57
N CYS A 98 25.29 -15.86 5.29
CA CYS A 98 24.34 -15.04 6.05
C CYS A 98 25.04 -14.06 7.01
N GLN A 99 26.13 -14.50 7.66
CA GLN A 99 26.93 -13.65 8.54
C GLN A 99 27.55 -12.47 7.79
N GLU A 100 28.29 -12.75 6.70
CA GLU A 100 28.93 -11.71 5.89
C GLU A 100 27.89 -10.73 5.33
N ALA A 101 26.70 -11.21 4.94
CA ALA A 101 25.62 -10.35 4.45
C ALA A 101 25.13 -9.38 5.53
N VAL A 102 24.97 -9.82 6.78
CA VAL A 102 24.58 -8.98 7.91
C VAL A 102 25.68 -7.96 8.27
N GLU A 103 26.95 -8.37 8.22
CA GLU A 103 28.08 -7.47 8.42
C GLU A 103 28.15 -6.39 7.34
N LEU A 104 27.96 -6.78 6.06
CA LEU A 104 27.90 -5.86 4.93
C LEU A 104 26.74 -4.86 5.07
N MET A 105 25.55 -5.34 5.43
CA MET A 105 24.39 -4.49 5.74
C MET A 105 24.70 -3.43 6.81
N GLY A 106 25.36 -3.84 7.90
CA GLY A 106 25.78 -2.93 8.96
C GLY A 106 26.82 -1.90 8.49
N SER A 107 27.81 -2.33 7.70
CA SER A 107 28.88 -1.45 7.21
C SER A 107 28.38 -0.41 6.18
N GLU A 108 27.44 -0.81 5.33
CA GLU A 108 26.85 0.06 4.30
C GLU A 108 25.62 0.83 4.82
N ASN A 109 25.21 0.59 6.07
CA ASN A 109 24.03 1.17 6.71
C ASN A 109 22.75 0.97 5.88
N VAL A 110 22.52 -0.29 5.46
CA VAL A 110 21.35 -0.72 4.67
C VAL A 110 20.74 -1.99 5.27
N ASP A 111 19.41 -2.11 5.24
CA ASP A 111 18.70 -3.28 5.79
C ASP A 111 18.45 -4.39 4.75
N GLN A 112 18.90 -4.17 3.51
CA GLN A 112 18.63 -5.06 2.39
C GLN A 112 19.74 -5.03 1.34
N LEU A 113 20.02 -6.19 0.75
CA LEU A 113 21.03 -6.37 -0.30
C LEU A 113 20.44 -7.17 -1.48
N PRO A 114 20.56 -6.68 -2.72
CA PRO A 114 20.27 -7.46 -3.91
C PRO A 114 21.27 -8.60 -4.11
N VAL A 115 20.76 -9.79 -4.41
CA VAL A 115 21.56 -10.97 -4.77
C VAL A 115 21.61 -11.10 -6.28
N VAL A 116 22.82 -11.06 -6.82
CA VAL A 116 23.07 -11.08 -8.26
C VAL A 116 24.06 -12.19 -8.57
N GLU A 117 23.76 -13.00 -9.59
CA GLU A 117 24.71 -14.01 -10.08
C GLU A 117 25.92 -13.37 -10.76
N PRO A 118 27.04 -14.10 -10.91
CA PRO A 118 28.16 -13.66 -11.75
C PRO A 118 27.75 -13.33 -13.20
N SER A 119 26.65 -13.92 -13.69
CA SER A 119 26.04 -13.66 -15.00
C SER A 119 25.41 -12.25 -15.12
N GLY A 120 25.20 -11.55 -14.01
CA GLY A 120 24.47 -10.29 -13.94
C GLY A 120 22.96 -10.46 -13.70
N THR A 121 22.47 -11.69 -13.56
CA THR A 121 21.05 -11.98 -13.31
C THR A 121 20.69 -11.69 -11.85
N LEU A 122 19.70 -10.82 -11.63
CA LEU A 122 19.13 -10.56 -10.31
C LEU A 122 18.28 -11.75 -9.85
N MET A 123 18.71 -12.43 -8.79
CA MET A 123 17.95 -13.53 -8.18
C MET A 123 16.88 -13.01 -7.21
N GLY A 124 17.18 -11.95 -6.47
CA GLY A 124 16.21 -11.33 -5.58
C GLY A 124 16.87 -10.43 -4.54
N MET A 125 16.20 -10.26 -3.41
CA MET A 125 16.68 -9.44 -2.30
C MET A 125 16.83 -10.30 -1.05
N VAL A 126 17.82 -10.00 -0.22
CA VAL A 126 17.89 -10.50 1.16
C VAL A 126 17.70 -9.30 2.07
N THR A 127 16.90 -9.46 3.11
CA THR A 127 16.71 -8.43 4.13
C THR A 127 17.15 -8.95 5.48
N LEU A 128 17.51 -8.05 6.38
CA LEU A 128 17.82 -8.42 7.75
C LEU A 128 16.66 -9.21 8.38
N GLN A 129 15.42 -8.81 8.10
CA GLN A 129 14.23 -9.51 8.57
C GLN A 129 14.13 -10.95 8.05
N THR A 130 14.33 -11.18 6.75
CA THR A 130 14.20 -12.53 6.18
C THR A 130 15.30 -13.46 6.69
N LEU A 131 16.52 -12.95 6.84
CA LEU A 131 17.62 -13.72 7.41
C LEU A 131 17.37 -14.05 8.87
N MET A 132 16.92 -13.08 9.69
CA MET A 132 16.62 -13.31 11.11
C MET A 132 15.45 -14.27 11.30
N SER A 133 14.38 -14.17 10.51
CA SER A 133 13.25 -15.13 10.58
C SER A 133 13.72 -16.56 10.31
N LYS A 134 14.49 -16.75 9.23
CA LYS A 134 14.98 -18.08 8.85
C LYS A 134 16.00 -18.65 9.84
N LEU A 135 16.79 -17.78 10.48
CA LEU A 135 17.72 -18.18 11.54
C LEU A 135 16.96 -18.68 12.78
N LEU A 136 15.90 -17.96 13.19
CA LEU A 136 15.05 -18.36 14.31
C LEU A 136 14.28 -19.66 14.02
N GLU A 137 13.87 -19.87 12.77
CA GLU A 137 13.22 -21.08 12.29
C GLU A 137 14.20 -22.27 12.11
N GLN A 138 15.50 -22.07 12.34
CA GLN A 138 16.57 -23.05 12.09
C GLN A 138 16.64 -23.53 10.63
N ALA A 139 16.12 -22.73 9.70
CA ALA A 139 16.17 -23.00 8.26
C ALA A 139 17.50 -22.58 7.62
N VAL A 140 18.23 -21.66 8.26
CA VAL A 140 19.59 -21.25 7.88
C VAL A 140 20.44 -21.07 9.15
N ASP A 141 21.76 -21.23 9.03
CA ASP A 141 22.73 -20.87 10.06
C ASP A 141 23.61 -19.67 9.61
N SER A 142 24.56 -19.25 10.44
CA SER A 142 25.45 -18.12 10.12
C SER A 142 26.37 -18.38 8.91
N SER A 143 26.79 -19.64 8.72
CA SER A 143 27.66 -20.08 7.62
C SER A 143 26.90 -20.41 6.33
N SER A 144 25.59 -20.47 6.40
CA SER A 144 24.72 -20.80 5.29
C SER A 144 24.79 -19.74 4.20
N PRO A 145 24.74 -20.13 2.91
CA PRO A 145 24.71 -19.18 1.81
C PRO A 145 23.40 -18.38 1.81
N VAL A 146 23.49 -17.09 1.45
CA VAL A 146 22.33 -16.19 1.32
C VAL A 146 21.33 -16.63 0.27
N SER A 147 21.73 -17.52 -0.66
CA SER A 147 20.82 -18.13 -1.64
C SER A 147 19.62 -18.82 -0.99
N MET A 148 19.77 -19.34 0.23
CA MET A 148 18.66 -19.95 0.99
C MET A 148 17.73 -18.91 1.63
N GLY A 149 18.15 -17.65 1.71
CA GLY A 149 17.43 -16.53 2.33
C GLY A 149 16.80 -15.54 1.34
N ILE A 150 16.83 -15.83 0.03
CA ILE A 150 16.35 -14.91 -1.00
C ILE A 150 14.83 -14.72 -0.91
N SER A 151 14.41 -13.46 -1.01
CA SER A 151 13.03 -13.05 -1.27
C SER A 151 12.90 -12.53 -2.70
N GLU A 152 11.95 -13.10 -3.43
CA GLU A 152 11.54 -12.63 -4.76
C GLU A 152 10.41 -11.58 -4.69
N GLN A 153 9.99 -11.21 -3.47
CA GLN A 153 8.88 -10.28 -3.25
C GLN A 153 9.33 -8.82 -3.41
N PHE A 154 9.61 -8.42 -4.66
CA PHE A 154 9.91 -7.04 -5.01
C PHE A 154 9.26 -6.66 -6.33
N ARG A 155 9.10 -5.35 -6.55
CA ARG A 155 8.57 -4.81 -7.81
C ARG A 155 9.71 -4.21 -8.62
N LYS A 156 9.75 -4.56 -9.90
CA LYS A 156 10.67 -3.95 -10.87
C LYS A 156 10.00 -2.72 -11.47
N VAL A 157 10.70 -1.59 -11.45
CA VAL A 157 10.28 -0.34 -12.09
C VAL A 157 11.40 0.18 -12.98
N THR A 158 11.05 1.04 -13.93
CA THR A 158 12.04 1.66 -14.83
C THR A 158 12.42 3.05 -14.33
N LEU A 159 13.54 3.58 -14.83
CA LEU A 159 13.96 4.95 -14.50
C LEU A 159 12.99 6.03 -14.98
N ASP A 160 12.11 5.69 -15.93
CA ASP A 160 11.10 6.57 -16.52
C ASP A 160 9.73 6.46 -15.84
N THR A 161 9.58 5.54 -14.90
CA THR A 161 8.38 5.41 -14.08
C THR A 161 8.17 6.68 -13.24
N THR A 162 6.92 7.15 -13.12
CA THR A 162 6.59 8.34 -12.32
C THR A 162 6.66 8.06 -10.83
N LEU A 163 7.02 9.07 -10.04
CA LEU A 163 7.07 8.96 -8.58
C LEU A 163 5.67 8.66 -7.99
N GLU A 164 4.61 9.16 -8.62
CA GLU A 164 3.23 8.76 -8.31
C GLU A 164 3.06 7.24 -8.22
N LEU A 165 3.52 6.52 -9.25
CA LEU A 165 3.33 5.08 -9.31
C LEU A 165 4.14 4.37 -8.22
N ILE A 166 5.33 4.88 -7.86
CA ILE A 166 6.11 4.33 -6.74
C ILE A 166 5.33 4.45 -5.43
N VAL A 167 4.75 5.62 -5.16
CA VAL A 167 3.98 5.87 -3.94
C VAL A 167 2.81 4.89 -3.85
N HIS A 168 2.03 4.73 -4.93
CA HIS A 168 0.96 3.75 -4.97
C HIS A 168 1.45 2.31 -4.76
N LEU A 169 2.55 1.91 -5.39
CA LEU A 169 3.11 0.57 -5.24
C LEU A 169 3.58 0.28 -3.81
N GLN A 170 4.19 1.25 -3.12
CA GLN A 170 4.61 1.09 -1.73
C GLN A 170 3.41 0.96 -0.78
N PHE A 171 2.38 1.79 -0.95
CA PHE A 171 1.17 1.70 -0.14
C PHE A 171 0.41 0.37 -0.36
N LEU A 172 0.33 -0.08 -1.62
CA LEU A 172 -0.36 -1.32 -1.96
C LEU A 172 0.38 -2.55 -1.42
N TRP A 173 1.71 -2.52 -1.38
CA TRP A 173 2.51 -3.58 -0.75
C TRP A 173 2.38 -3.59 0.78
N ALA A 174 2.43 -2.43 1.43
CA ALA A 174 2.20 -2.33 2.88
C ALA A 174 0.82 -2.88 3.27
N PHE A 175 -0.22 -2.59 2.49
CA PHE A 175 -1.56 -3.12 2.70
C PHE A 175 -1.64 -4.65 2.53
N LEU A 176 -1.11 -5.19 1.42
CA LEU A 176 -1.12 -6.64 1.19
C LEU A 176 -0.32 -7.40 2.27
N SER A 177 0.84 -6.88 2.69
CA SER A 177 1.65 -7.48 3.77
C SER A 177 0.99 -7.44 5.16
N SER A 178 0.02 -6.53 5.36
CA SER A 178 -0.78 -6.45 6.59
C SER A 178 -2.01 -7.37 6.58
N SER A 179 -2.42 -7.86 5.41
CA SER A 179 -3.55 -8.77 5.22
C SER A 179 -3.17 -10.25 5.37
N GLU A 180 -1.87 -10.59 5.34
CA GLU A 180 -1.34 -11.95 5.48
C GLU A 180 -0.93 -12.29 6.91
N ARG A 181 -1.30 -11.48 7.91
CA ARG A 181 -1.13 -11.75 9.34
C ARG A 181 -2.44 -11.94 10.08
#